data_AF-A0AAW5SSF8-F1
#
_entry.id   AF-A0AAW5SSF8-F1
#
_cell.length_a   1.000
_cell.length_b   1.000
_cell.length_c   1.000
_cell.angle_alpha   90.00
_cell.angle_beta   90.00
_cell.angle_gamma   90.00
#
_symmetry.space_group_name_H-M   'P 1'
#
loop_
_entity.id
_entity.type
_entity.pdbx_description
1 polymer ?
#
loop_
_entity_poly.entity_id
_entity_poly.type
_entity_poly.pdbx_seq_one_letter_code
_entity_poly.pdbx_strand_id
1 'polypeptide(L)'
;MSDSNEPLKVDPTELRMAADRLDGQASGFQSAHQAAHSRAGNAALGPGSAAAALPKMLEAWEADGARFAGDFAKHARGHREAADSYVRTDAGGAEAVEGAGSAM
;
A
#
# COMPACT_ATOMS: atom_id res chain seq x y z
N MET A 1 -17.94 -22.63 -2.26
CA MET A 1 -17.74 -21.45 -3.12
C MET A 1 -18.58 -20.35 -2.51
N SER A 2 -17.98 -19.29 -1.96
CA SER A 2 -18.76 -18.16 -1.46
C SER A 2 -19.45 -17.49 -2.64
N ASP A 3 -20.77 -17.35 -2.56
CA ASP A 3 -21.57 -16.68 -3.57
C ASP A 3 -21.10 -15.24 -3.72
N SER A 4 -20.75 -14.84 -4.95
CA SER A 4 -20.20 -13.52 -5.26
C SER A 4 -21.18 -12.34 -5.05
N ASN A 5 -22.36 -12.61 -4.50
CA ASN A 5 -23.44 -11.64 -4.24
C ASN A 5 -23.75 -11.45 -2.75
N GLU A 6 -23.04 -12.11 -1.82
CA GLU A 6 -23.19 -11.77 -0.42
C GLU A 6 -22.54 -10.40 -0.15
N PRO A 7 -23.25 -9.44 0.47
CA PRO A 7 -22.67 -8.15 0.81
C PRO A 7 -21.43 -8.37 1.69
N LEU A 8 -20.27 -7.93 1.19
CA LEU A 8 -19.02 -7.97 1.95
C LEU A 8 -19.20 -7.17 3.24
N LYS A 9 -19.20 -7.86 4.38
CA LYS A 9 -19.01 -7.22 5.69
C LYS A 9 -17.55 -6.78 5.79
N VAL A 10 -17.31 -5.50 5.57
CA VAL A 10 -15.98 -4.91 5.69
C VAL A 10 -15.91 -4.15 7.01
N ASP A 11 -14.91 -4.46 7.83
CA ASP A 11 -14.61 -3.73 9.06
C ASP A 11 -13.68 -2.54 8.73
N PRO A 12 -14.12 -1.29 8.94
CA PRO A 12 -13.27 -0.11 8.74
C PRO A 12 -12.01 -0.10 9.62
N THR A 13 -12.04 -0.75 10.78
CA THR A 13 -10.90 -0.89 11.70
C THR A 13 -9.81 -1.75 11.05
N GLU A 14 -10.19 -2.89 10.48
CA GLU A 14 -9.25 -3.78 9.79
C GLU A 14 -8.65 -3.11 8.54
N LEU A 15 -9.42 -2.31 7.82
CA LEU A 15 -8.90 -1.51 6.70
C LEU A 15 -7.84 -0.50 7.17
N ARG A 16 -8.07 0.18 8.29
CA ARG A 16 -7.10 1.13 8.86
C ARG A 16 -5.84 0.40 9.33
N MET A 17 -5.98 -0.74 10.00
CA MET A 17 -4.85 -1.59 10.40
C MET A 17 -4.05 -2.10 9.19
N ALA A 18 -4.73 -2.47 8.10
CA ALA A 18 -4.08 -2.87 6.86
C ALA A 18 -3.27 -1.71 6.24
N ALA A 19 -3.81 -0.49 6.25
CA ALA A 19 -3.10 0.71 5.80
C ALA A 19 -1.82 0.96 6.63
N ASP A 20 -1.92 0.88 7.95
CA ASP A 20 -0.76 1.09 8.85
C ASP A 20 0.30 -0.01 8.67
N ARG A 21 -0.13 -1.25 8.43
CA ARG A 21 0.78 -2.35 8.10
C ARG A 21 1.51 -2.10 6.78
N LEU A 22 0.81 -1.59 5.76
CA LEU A 22 1.42 -1.23 4.48
C LEU A 22 2.46 -0.11 4.65
N ASP A 23 2.20 0.90 5.47
CA ASP A 23 3.16 1.97 5.77
C ASP A 23 4.42 1.42 6.48
N GLY A 24 4.23 0.49 7.42
CA GLY A 24 5.34 -0.21 8.08
C GLY A 24 6.16 -1.05 7.10
N GLN A 25 5.49 -1.80 6.21
CA GLN A 25 6.15 -2.59 5.16
C GLN A 25 6.89 -1.71 4.15
N ALA A 26 6.32 -0.57 3.77
CA ALA A 26 6.96 0.40 2.89
C ALA A 26 8.26 0.93 3.49
N SER A 27 8.21 1.31 4.78
CA SER A 27 9.39 1.80 5.52
C SER A 27 10.50 0.74 5.60
N GLY A 28 10.11 -0.51 5.87
CA GLY A 28 11.04 -1.64 5.88
C GLY A 28 11.63 -1.93 4.51
N PHE A 29 10.80 -1.91 3.47
CA PHE A 29 11.22 -2.08 2.08
C PHE A 29 12.22 -1.01 1.67
N GLN A 30 11.92 0.28 1.91
CA GLN A 30 12.79 1.39 1.52
C GLN A 30 14.16 1.30 2.21
N SER A 31 14.17 0.99 3.51
CA SER A 31 15.42 0.81 4.26
C SER A 31 16.26 -0.35 3.70
N ALA A 32 15.63 -1.50 3.44
CA ALA A 32 16.30 -2.66 2.87
C ALA A 32 16.81 -2.40 1.44
N HIS A 33 16.01 -1.71 0.62
CA HIS A 33 16.35 -1.32 -0.74
C HIS A 33 17.58 -0.43 -0.76
N GLN A 34 17.60 0.67 0.01
CA GLN A 34 18.73 1.59 0.08
C GLN A 34 20.01 0.90 0.57
N ALA A 35 19.90 0.03 1.59
CA ALA A 35 21.03 -0.74 2.10
C ALA A 35 21.57 -1.74 1.06
N ALA A 36 20.71 -2.36 0.28
CA ALA A 36 21.12 -3.29 -0.78
C ALA A 36 21.69 -2.55 -2.00
N HIS A 37 21.09 -1.43 -2.39
CA HIS A 37 21.58 -0.54 -3.45
C HIS A 37 22.97 0.00 -3.14
N SER A 38 23.17 0.53 -1.93
CA SER A 38 24.49 1.00 -1.47
C SER A 38 25.55 -0.11 -1.48
N ARG A 39 25.20 -1.33 -1.06
CA ARG A 39 26.13 -2.47 -1.11
C ARG A 39 26.49 -2.84 -2.55
N ALA A 40 25.52 -2.85 -3.46
CA ALA A 40 25.73 -3.16 -4.86
C ALA A 40 26.56 -2.07 -5.57
N GLY A 41 26.32 -0.79 -5.28
CA GLY A 41 27.10 0.33 -5.81
C GLY A 41 28.57 0.33 -5.38
N ASN A 42 28.88 -0.25 -4.22
CA ASN A 42 30.25 -0.40 -3.72
C ASN A 42 30.93 -1.73 -4.14
N ALA A 43 30.31 -2.53 -5.01
CA ALA A 43 30.87 -3.80 -5.43
C ALA A 43 32.12 -3.61 -6.30
N ALA A 44 33.24 -4.22 -5.89
CA ALA A 44 34.49 -4.24 -6.65
C ALA A 44 34.46 -5.37 -7.71
N LEU A 45 33.87 -5.09 -8.87
CA LEU A 45 33.69 -6.08 -9.95
C LEU A 45 34.93 -6.29 -10.84
N GLY A 46 35.98 -5.47 -10.68
CA GLY A 46 37.11 -5.43 -11.60
C GLY A 46 36.75 -4.89 -12.98
N PRO A 47 37.72 -4.73 -13.90
CA PRO A 47 37.44 -4.24 -15.24
C PRO A 47 36.64 -5.27 -16.05
N GLY A 48 35.62 -4.82 -16.79
CA GLY A 48 34.84 -5.69 -17.67
C GLY A 48 33.43 -5.18 -17.95
N SER A 49 32.68 -5.94 -18.75
CA SER A 49 31.30 -5.61 -19.14
C SER A 49 30.35 -5.52 -17.94
N ALA A 50 30.56 -6.33 -16.89
CA ALA A 50 29.76 -6.29 -15.67
C ALA A 50 29.92 -4.95 -14.93
N ALA A 51 31.15 -4.46 -14.76
CA ALA A 51 31.41 -3.16 -14.15
C ALA A 51 30.86 -2.01 -14.99
N ALA A 52 30.91 -2.11 -16.32
CA ALA A 52 30.33 -1.11 -17.21
C ALA A 52 28.80 -1.07 -17.19
N ALA A 53 28.14 -2.21 -16.96
CA ALA A 53 26.68 -2.30 -16.92
C ALA A 53 26.08 -1.91 -15.56
N LEU A 54 26.84 -2.06 -14.47
CA LEU A 54 26.37 -1.87 -13.09
C LEU A 54 25.67 -0.52 -12.86
N PRO A 55 26.20 0.64 -13.28
CA PRO A 55 25.54 1.92 -13.02
C PRO A 55 24.12 2.01 -13.57
N LYS A 56 23.91 1.55 -14.81
CA LYS A 56 22.59 1.55 -15.46
C LYS A 56 21.62 0.58 -14.78
N MET A 57 22.12 -0.55 -14.31
CA MET A 57 21.29 -1.50 -13.54
C MET A 57 20.87 -0.92 -12.19
N LEU A 58 21.78 -0.21 -11.50
CA LEU A 58 21.48 0.46 -10.23
C LEU A 58 20.50 1.63 -10.41
N GLU A 59 20.59 2.38 -11.50
CA GLU A 59 19.64 3.44 -11.84
C GLU A 59 18.23 2.86 -12.08
N ALA A 60 18.13 1.79 -12.88
CA ALA A 60 16.85 1.11 -13.11
C ALA A 60 16.26 0.53 -11.82
N TRP A 61 17.12 -0.06 -10.98
CA TRP A 61 16.68 -0.63 -9.71
C TRP A 61 16.20 0.44 -8.72
N GLU A 62 16.86 1.61 -8.65
CA GLU A 62 16.41 2.75 -7.84
C GLU A 62 15.03 3.25 -8.31
N ALA A 63 14.82 3.34 -9.63
CA ALA A 63 13.53 3.72 -10.19
C ALA A 63 12.41 2.72 -9.84
N ASP A 64 12.70 1.41 -9.88
CA ASP A 64 11.78 0.38 -9.41
C ASP A 64 11.50 0.53 -7.90
N GLY A 65 12.52 0.83 -7.09
CA GLY A 65 12.36 1.11 -5.67
C GLY A 65 11.39 2.26 -5.39
N ALA A 66 11.54 3.37 -6.11
CA ALA A 66 10.62 4.51 -6.04
C ALA A 66 9.19 4.14 -6.48
N ARG A 67 9.03 3.35 -7.55
CA ARG A 67 7.72 2.86 -7.99
C ARG A 67 7.02 2.06 -6.90
N PHE A 68 7.72 1.09 -6.29
CA PHE A 68 7.14 0.25 -5.24
C PHE A 68 6.77 1.06 -3.99
N ALA A 69 7.57 2.05 -3.60
CA ALA A 69 7.20 2.97 -2.53
C ALA A 69 5.90 3.73 -2.83
N GLY A 70 5.74 4.20 -4.09
CA GLY A 70 4.50 4.81 -4.57
C GLY A 70 3.31 3.85 -4.53
N ASP A 71 3.50 2.58 -4.90
CA ASP A 71 2.45 1.56 -4.83
C ASP A 71 2.00 1.31 -3.39
N PHE A 72 2.91 1.16 -2.43
CA PHE A 72 2.54 1.04 -1.01
C PHE A 72 1.67 2.21 -0.54
N ALA A 73 2.10 3.44 -0.81
CA ALA A 73 1.36 4.65 -0.43
C ALA A 73 -0.05 4.69 -1.07
N LYS A 74 -0.15 4.31 -2.36
CA LYS A 74 -1.42 4.22 -3.06
C LYS A 74 -2.36 3.21 -2.40
N HIS A 75 -1.85 2.03 -2.01
CA HIS A 75 -2.68 0.98 -1.41
C HIS A 75 -3.11 1.35 0.00
N ALA A 76 -2.20 1.89 0.83
CA ALA A 76 -2.53 2.39 2.16
C ALA A 76 -3.60 3.49 2.11
N ARG A 77 -3.47 4.44 1.18
CA ARG A 77 -4.49 5.47 0.92
C ARG A 77 -5.83 4.85 0.53
N GLY A 78 -5.84 3.89 -0.40
CA GLY A 78 -7.06 3.21 -0.84
C GLY A 78 -7.79 2.51 0.31
N HIS A 79 -7.07 1.87 1.23
CA HIS A 79 -7.68 1.27 2.42
C HIS A 79 -8.29 2.31 3.38
N ARG A 80 -7.62 3.45 3.59
CA ARG A 80 -8.17 4.55 4.41
C ARG A 80 -9.43 5.15 3.77
N GLU A 81 -9.40 5.40 2.47
CA GLU A 81 -10.56 5.92 1.73
C GLU A 81 -11.74 4.95 1.78
N ALA A 82 -11.48 3.65 1.64
CA ALA A 82 -12.51 2.62 1.79
C ALA A 82 -13.10 2.62 3.20
N ALA A 83 -12.26 2.71 4.25
CA ALA A 83 -12.71 2.76 5.64
C ALA A 83 -13.65 3.95 5.88
N ASP A 84 -13.27 5.14 5.39
CA ASP A 84 -14.07 6.36 5.52
C ASP A 84 -15.38 6.28 4.73
N SER A 85 -15.38 5.58 3.60
CA SER A 85 -16.60 5.33 2.82
C SER A 85 -17.58 4.41 3.55
N TYR A 86 -17.09 3.34 4.18
CA TYR A 86 -17.93 2.44 4.97
C TYR A 86 -18.53 3.14 6.18
N VAL A 87 -17.72 3.86 6.97
CA VAL A 87 -18.21 4.62 8.13
C VAL A 87 -19.31 5.61 7.74
N ARG A 88 -19.14 6.34 6.63
CA ARG A 88 -20.13 7.30 6.14
C ARG A 88 -21.42 6.63 5.69
N THR A 89 -21.31 5.49 5.02
CA THR A 89 -22.46 4.73 4.52
C THR A 89 -23.29 4.19 5.68
N ASP A 90 -22.64 3.64 6.71
CA ASP A 90 -23.30 3.12 7.91
C ASP A 90 -23.99 4.24 8.69
N ALA A 91 -23.33 5.38 8.87
CA ALA A 91 -23.92 6.55 9.56
C ALA A 91 -25.17 7.08 8.82
N GLY A 92 -25.08 7.26 7.50
CA GLY A 92 -26.23 7.72 6.70
C GLY A 92 -27.38 6.70 6.67
N GLY A 93 -27.06 5.40 6.71
CA GLY A 93 -28.06 4.34 6.83
C GLY A 93 -28.79 4.39 8.17
N ALA A 94 -28.07 4.59 9.28
CA ALA A 94 -28.66 4.70 10.61
C ALA A 94 -29.62 5.90 10.72
N GLU A 95 -29.21 7.08 10.24
CA GLU A 95 -30.06 8.29 10.23
C GLU A 95 -31.35 8.08 9.43
N ALA A 96 -31.26 7.42 8.26
CA ALA A 96 -32.43 7.12 7.44
C ALA A 96 -33.41 6.16 8.13
N VAL A 97 -32.90 5.16 8.86
CA VAL A 97 -33.72 4.23 9.64
C VAL A 97 -34.39 4.93 10.82
N GLU A 98 -33.65 5.74 11.58
CA GLU A 98 -34.20 6.53 12.69
C GLU A 98 -35.28 7.52 12.21
N GLY A 99 -35.03 8.19 11.07
CA GLY A 99 -35.99 9.10 10.45
C GLY A 99 -37.27 8.39 9.99
N ALA A 100 -37.15 7.21 9.37
CA ALA A 100 -38.30 6.41 8.96
C ALA A 100 -39.12 5.91 10.17
N GLY A 101 -38.45 5.46 11.24
CA GLY A 101 -39.11 5.02 12.47
C GLY A 101 -39.83 6.16 13.21
N SER A 102 -39.31 7.39 13.14
CA SER A 102 -39.92 8.57 13.75
C SER A 102 -41.10 9.14 12.95
N ALA A 103 -41.24 8.75 11.68
CA ALA A 103 -42.32 9.19 10.79
C ALA A 103 -43.54 8.25 10.79
N MET A 104 -43.49 7.14 11.56
CA MET A 104 -44.61 6.23 11.82
C MET A 104 -45.35 6.60 13.11
#